data_AF-A0A409YMZ0-F1
#
_entry.id   AF-A0A409YMZ0-F1
#
_cell.length_a   1.000
_cell.length_b   1.000
_cell.length_c   1.000
_cell.angle_alpha   90.00
_cell.angle_beta   90.00
_cell.angle_gamma   90.00
#
_symmetry.space_group_name_H-M   'P 1'
#
loop_
_entity.id
_entity.type
_entity.pdbx_description
1 polymer ?
#
loop_
_entity_poly.entity_id
_entity_poly.type
_entity_poly.pdbx_seq_one_letter_code
_entity_poly.pdbx_strand_id
1 'polypeptide(L)'
;MSSTAGQFSFSRLPTELQWEIFVAAAKNYPECIPRIIRVAQRFRIWFEPELYRVIRSGEGRVVPPLYTSDSPTATLDFLSLGRFGTHVRHVLLQKRSSEEIKNVLLHTPNVTNLALWIIKGSCANLIPILESLPIRKLSFDPSYFFDNFAPDMSIPFDQPLFQNITHLEIINATSSWSKWKQLARLPQLTHLALAGMVNQPLIDQVLKECRKLQLFIMFYMNIGLLGGEVRLPQADLRVVLLKSVSDHLDHWEKGARGEEDFWITAEKRKQEAMEQAARAAKSEGMLVSEQGGSLF
;
A
#
# COMPACT_ATOMS: atom_id res chain seq x y z
N MET A 1 16.72 9.55 59.19
CA MET A 1 15.54 8.74 58.78
C MET A 1 15.66 8.47 57.30
N SER A 2 16.20 7.31 56.93
CA SER A 2 16.39 6.94 55.52
C SER A 2 15.10 6.31 55.00
N SER A 3 14.37 7.08 54.19
CA SER A 3 13.21 6.58 53.45
C SER A 3 13.70 5.53 52.44
N THR A 4 13.40 4.26 52.71
CA THR A 4 13.57 3.18 51.75
C THR A 4 12.53 3.36 50.65
N ALA A 5 12.87 4.14 49.62
CA ALA A 5 12.09 4.20 48.40
C ALA A 5 11.95 2.77 47.86
N GLY A 6 10.74 2.22 47.95
CA GLY A 6 10.46 0.86 47.50
C GLY A 6 10.85 0.71 46.04
N GLN A 7 11.77 -0.20 45.76
CA GLN A 7 12.22 -0.48 44.40
C GLN A 7 11.05 -1.14 43.65
N PHE A 8 10.37 -0.36 42.80
CA PHE A 8 9.34 -0.89 41.91
C PHE A 8 10.01 -1.88 40.94
N SER A 9 9.75 -3.17 41.15
CA SER A 9 10.22 -4.20 40.23
C SER A 9 9.17 -4.44 39.15
N PHE A 10 9.54 -4.21 37.89
CA PHE A 10 8.66 -4.40 36.74
C PHE A 10 8.11 -5.83 36.61
N SER A 11 8.80 -6.81 37.21
CA SER A 11 8.34 -8.20 37.30
C SER A 11 7.06 -8.38 38.13
N ARG A 12 6.66 -7.37 38.91
CA ARG A 12 5.44 -7.39 39.73
C ARG A 12 4.20 -6.88 39.01
N LEU A 13 4.33 -6.34 37.80
CA LEU A 13 3.17 -5.93 37.02
C LEU A 13 2.41 -7.17 36.50
N PRO A 14 1.07 -7.17 36.54
CA PRO A 14 0.24 -8.14 35.82
C PRO A 14 0.66 -8.28 34.35
N THR A 15 0.58 -9.49 33.79
CA THR A 15 0.99 -9.78 32.41
C THR A 15 0.27 -8.90 31.39
N GLU A 16 -1.00 -8.57 31.66
CA GLU A 16 -1.87 -7.74 30.83
C GLU A 16 -1.33 -6.31 30.74
N LEU A 17 -0.94 -5.72 31.88
CA LEU A 17 -0.34 -4.38 31.90
C LEU A 17 1.02 -4.36 31.21
N GLN A 18 1.83 -5.41 31.37
CA GLN A 18 3.09 -5.52 30.64
C GLN A 18 2.83 -5.58 29.13
N TRP A 19 1.85 -6.36 28.68
CA TRP A 19 1.43 -6.43 27.29
C TRP A 19 1.02 -5.06 26.76
N GLU A 20 0.12 -4.36 27.45
CA GLU A 20 -0.37 -3.04 27.03
C GLU A 20 0.78 -2.02 26.89
N ILE A 21 1.68 -1.96 27.89
CA ILE A 21 2.85 -1.07 27.87
C ILE A 21 3.75 -1.37 26.67
N PHE A 22 4.13 -2.64 26.47
CA PHE A 22 5.05 -3.00 25.40
C PHE A 22 4.40 -2.93 24.01
N VAL A 23 3.10 -3.18 23.89
CA VAL A 23 2.37 -2.98 22.62
C VAL A 23 2.28 -1.52 22.27
N ALA A 24 1.97 -0.65 23.24
CA ALA A 24 2.00 0.80 23.02
C ALA A 24 3.39 1.25 22.60
N ALA A 25 4.46 0.77 23.27
CA ALA A 25 5.83 1.09 22.89
C ALA A 25 6.18 0.59 21.49
N ALA A 26 5.88 -0.66 21.15
CA ALA A 26 6.16 -1.26 19.85
C ALA A 26 5.41 -0.57 18.69
N LYS A 27 4.18 -0.10 18.94
CA LYS A 27 3.37 0.63 17.95
C LYS A 27 3.92 2.02 17.67
N ASN A 28 4.34 2.75 18.71
CA ASN A 28 4.85 4.11 18.57
C ASN A 28 6.34 4.16 18.20
N TYR A 29 7.10 3.10 18.54
CA TYR A 29 8.54 2.99 18.34
C TYR A 29 8.93 1.59 17.83
N PRO A 30 8.59 1.23 16.58
CA PRO A 30 8.89 -0.10 16.01
C PRO A 30 10.38 -0.47 16.06
N GLU A 31 11.27 0.52 16.02
CA GLU A 31 12.72 0.35 16.14
C GLU A 31 13.16 -0.19 17.52
N CYS A 32 12.30 -0.10 18.53
CA CYS A 32 12.54 -0.68 19.84
C CYS A 32 12.22 -2.17 19.91
N ILE A 33 11.44 -2.74 18.97
CA ILE A 33 11.03 -4.14 18.98
C ILE A 33 12.22 -5.11 19.13
N PRO A 34 13.35 -4.96 18.38
CA PRO A 34 14.53 -5.82 18.56
C PRO A 34 15.11 -5.82 19.98
N ARG A 35 14.94 -4.73 20.73
CA ARG A 35 15.37 -4.62 22.14
C ARG A 35 14.33 -5.27 23.05
N ILE A 36 13.04 -5.01 22.81
CA ILE A 36 11.91 -5.56 23.58
C ILE A 36 11.95 -7.09 23.60
N ILE A 37 12.16 -7.74 22.44
CA ILE A 37 12.21 -9.20 22.36
C ILE A 37 13.35 -9.85 23.15
N ARG A 38 14.38 -9.08 23.53
CA ARG A 38 15.51 -9.55 24.33
C ARG A 38 15.27 -9.48 25.83
N VAL A 39 14.22 -8.77 26.27
CA VAL A 39 13.95 -8.55 27.70
C VAL A 39 13.43 -9.83 28.38
N ALA A 40 12.55 -10.60 27.71
CA ALA A 40 12.03 -11.87 28.22
C ALA A 40 11.48 -12.74 27.09
N GLN A 41 11.43 -14.07 27.28
CA GLN A 41 10.91 -15.02 26.30
C GLN A 41 9.47 -14.72 25.87
N ARG A 42 8.60 -14.28 26.79
CA ARG A 42 7.22 -13.90 26.45
C ARG A 42 7.15 -12.75 25.44
N PHE A 43 8.01 -11.74 25.58
CA PHE A 43 8.04 -10.60 24.67
C PHE A 43 8.51 -11.01 23.28
N ARG A 44 9.41 -11.99 23.20
CA ARG A 44 9.76 -12.61 21.92
C ARG A 44 8.51 -13.23 21.26
N ILE A 45 7.76 -14.07 21.96
CA ILE A 45 6.52 -14.68 21.42
C ILE A 45 5.54 -13.62 20.93
N TRP A 46 5.42 -12.52 21.67
CA TRP A 46 4.50 -11.43 21.39
C TRP A 46 4.88 -10.56 20.20
N PHE A 47 6.16 -10.21 20.07
CA PHE A 47 6.61 -9.20 19.13
C PHE A 47 7.47 -9.74 17.99
N GLU A 48 7.86 -11.02 18.02
CA GLU A 48 8.53 -11.66 16.87
C GLU A 48 7.66 -11.58 15.61
N PRO A 49 6.32 -11.84 15.64
CA PRO A 49 5.48 -11.64 14.48
C PRO A 49 5.47 -10.21 13.94
N GLU A 50 5.47 -9.22 14.84
CA GLU A 50 5.47 -7.79 14.49
C GLU A 50 6.82 -7.32 13.93
N LEU A 51 7.92 -7.84 14.48
CA LEU A 51 9.27 -7.59 13.98
C LEU A 51 9.39 -8.03 12.51
N TYR A 52 8.91 -9.22 12.20
CA TYR A 52 9.04 -9.86 10.89
C TYR A 52 7.85 -9.56 9.95
N ARG A 53 6.89 -8.71 10.36
CA ARG A 53 5.65 -8.47 9.61
C ARG A 53 5.88 -7.82 8.24
N VAL A 54 6.87 -6.94 8.15
CA VAL A 54 7.21 -6.17 6.95
C VAL A 54 8.62 -6.55 6.52
N ILE A 55 8.78 -6.95 5.26
CA ILE A 55 10.09 -7.07 4.63
C ILE A 55 10.13 -6.20 3.38
N ARG A 56 11.29 -5.58 3.15
CA ARG A 56 11.54 -4.89 1.89
C ARG A 56 12.97 -5.04 1.43
N SER A 57 13.17 -4.90 0.13
CA SER A 57 14.49 -4.68 -0.45
C SER A 57 14.65 -3.23 -0.87
N GLY A 58 15.82 -2.64 -0.69
CA GLY A 58 16.13 -1.28 -1.10
C GLY A 58 17.12 -0.64 -0.14
N GLU A 59 17.44 0.62 -0.39
CA GLU A 59 18.27 1.42 0.52
C GLU A 59 17.49 1.76 1.80
N GLY A 60 18.21 1.94 2.92
CA GLY A 60 17.64 2.29 4.21
C GLY A 60 17.71 1.16 5.26
N ARG A 61 17.39 1.50 6.51
CA ARG A 61 17.44 0.55 7.63
C ARG A 61 16.19 -0.33 7.64
N VAL A 62 16.28 -1.50 7.01
CA VAL A 62 15.24 -2.53 7.11
C VAL A 62 15.46 -3.32 8.40
N VAL A 63 14.42 -3.39 9.23
CA VAL A 63 14.43 -4.18 10.47
C VAL A 63 13.32 -5.23 10.38
N PRO A 64 13.66 -6.53 10.36
CA PRO A 64 15.02 -7.10 10.28
C PRO A 64 15.66 -6.90 8.89
N PRO A 65 16.99 -6.92 8.78
CA PRO A 65 17.64 -6.92 7.48
C PRO A 65 17.31 -8.22 6.74
N LEU A 66 16.74 -8.10 5.54
CA LEU A 66 16.48 -9.24 4.66
C LEU A 66 17.79 -9.76 4.01
N TYR A 67 18.80 -8.90 3.93
CA TYR A 67 20.11 -9.16 3.32
C TYR A 67 21.21 -9.09 4.36
N THR A 68 22.27 -9.86 4.13
CA THR A 68 23.44 -9.91 5.03
C THR A 68 24.28 -8.63 5.03
N SER A 69 24.13 -7.78 4.01
CA SER A 69 24.77 -6.46 3.91
C SER A 69 23.96 -5.53 2.99
N ASP A 70 24.29 -4.24 3.00
CA ASP A 70 23.70 -3.24 2.09
C ASP A 70 24.24 -3.34 0.65
N SER A 71 25.12 -4.31 0.37
CA SER A 71 25.67 -4.50 -0.97
C SER A 71 24.58 -4.92 -1.97
N PRO A 72 24.59 -4.41 -3.22
CA PRO A 72 23.75 -4.94 -4.31
C PRO A 72 23.96 -6.45 -4.57
N THR A 73 25.11 -6.98 -4.16
CA THR A 73 25.48 -8.40 -4.28
C THR A 73 25.20 -9.21 -3.01
N ALA A 74 24.59 -8.60 -1.99
CA ALA A 74 24.30 -9.29 -0.75
C ALA A 74 23.37 -10.48 -0.99
N THR A 75 23.73 -11.61 -0.40
CA THR A 75 22.92 -12.83 -0.46
C THR A 75 21.75 -12.71 0.52
N LEU A 76 20.59 -13.21 0.07
CA LEU A 76 19.44 -13.42 0.95
C LEU A 76 19.74 -14.50 1.97
N ASP A 77 19.37 -14.24 3.23
CA ASP A 77 19.39 -15.26 4.27
C ASP A 77 18.09 -16.06 4.24
N PHE A 78 18.00 -17.02 3.30
CA PHE A 78 16.84 -17.90 3.17
C PHE A 78 16.63 -18.79 4.40
N LEU A 79 17.70 -19.11 5.16
CA LEU A 79 17.57 -19.88 6.38
C LEU A 79 16.78 -19.10 7.42
N SER A 80 17.10 -17.82 7.61
CA SER A 80 16.35 -16.95 8.50
C SER A 80 14.93 -16.72 7.95
N LEU A 81 14.78 -16.46 6.65
CA LEU A 81 13.46 -16.28 6.03
C LEU A 81 12.56 -17.51 6.20
N GLY A 82 13.10 -18.73 6.13
CA GLY A 82 12.33 -19.95 6.39
C GLY A 82 11.83 -20.07 7.83
N ARG A 83 12.49 -19.42 8.80
CA ARG A 83 12.07 -19.43 10.21
C ARG A 83 10.97 -18.43 10.50
N PHE A 84 11.01 -17.25 9.89
CA PHE A 84 10.08 -16.15 10.20
C PHE A 84 9.10 -15.81 9.08
N GLY A 85 9.25 -16.41 7.91
CA GLY A 85 8.49 -16.04 6.71
C GLY A 85 6.98 -16.21 6.86
N THR A 86 6.53 -17.10 7.74
CA THR A 86 5.11 -17.25 8.12
C THR A 86 4.54 -16.04 8.85
N HIS A 87 5.37 -15.16 9.42
CA HIS A 87 4.97 -13.89 10.05
C HIS A 87 4.90 -12.73 9.07
N VAL A 88 5.54 -12.84 7.91
CA VAL A 88 5.53 -11.78 6.89
C VAL A 88 4.11 -11.59 6.35
N ARG A 89 3.68 -10.34 6.25
CA ARG A 89 2.38 -9.92 5.70
C ARG A 89 2.52 -8.90 4.59
N HIS A 90 3.61 -8.12 4.61
CA HIS A 90 3.88 -7.06 3.66
C HIS A 90 5.26 -7.27 3.04
N VAL A 91 5.31 -7.29 1.71
CA VAL A 91 6.55 -7.51 0.95
C VAL A 91 6.69 -6.40 -0.09
N LEU A 92 7.85 -5.74 -0.10
CA LEU A 92 8.27 -4.88 -1.20
C LEU A 92 9.60 -5.37 -1.75
N LEU A 93 9.63 -5.75 -3.02
CA LEU A 93 10.86 -6.15 -3.70
C LEU A 93 11.12 -5.22 -4.88
N GLN A 94 12.31 -4.64 -4.91
CA GLN A 94 12.75 -3.67 -5.88
C GLN A 94 14.15 -4.02 -6.42
N LYS A 95 14.36 -3.90 -7.74
CA LYS A 95 15.66 -4.19 -8.41
C LYS A 95 16.15 -5.63 -8.19
N ARG A 96 15.23 -6.58 -7.93
CA ARG A 96 15.51 -8.01 -7.71
C ARG A 96 15.22 -8.85 -8.95
N SER A 97 15.84 -10.02 -9.07
CA SER A 97 15.53 -10.95 -10.16
C SER A 97 14.21 -11.67 -9.87
N SER A 98 13.52 -12.12 -10.93
CA SER A 98 12.31 -12.92 -10.77
C SER A 98 12.56 -14.21 -9.98
N GLU A 99 13.72 -14.85 -10.13
CA GLU A 99 14.09 -16.03 -9.33
C GLU A 99 14.29 -15.69 -7.85
N GLU A 100 14.91 -14.55 -7.52
CA GLU A 100 15.03 -14.12 -6.12
C GLU A 100 13.64 -13.87 -5.50
N ILE A 101 12.76 -13.17 -6.23
CA ILE A 101 11.39 -12.88 -5.81
C ILE A 101 10.60 -14.17 -5.58
N LYS A 102 10.70 -15.11 -6.53
CA LYS A 102 10.10 -16.44 -6.42
C LYS A 102 10.47 -17.10 -5.09
N ASN A 103 11.76 -17.14 -4.78
CA ASN A 103 12.25 -17.77 -3.57
C ASN A 103 11.78 -17.03 -2.30
N VAL A 104 11.70 -15.70 -2.31
CA VAL A 104 11.12 -14.95 -1.17
C VAL A 104 9.64 -15.27 -0.97
N LEU A 105 8.85 -15.29 -2.05
CA LEU A 105 7.41 -15.54 -2.00
C LEU A 105 7.08 -16.97 -1.53
N LEU A 106 7.89 -17.97 -1.90
CA LEU A 106 7.72 -19.35 -1.42
C LEU A 106 7.88 -19.50 0.10
N HIS A 107 8.66 -18.61 0.74
CA HIS A 107 8.82 -18.62 2.19
C HIS A 107 7.82 -17.72 2.92
N THR A 108 7.00 -16.95 2.19
CA THR A 108 6.10 -15.94 2.76
C THR A 108 4.64 -16.18 2.35
N PRO A 109 4.03 -17.30 2.79
CA PRO A 109 2.71 -17.74 2.30
C PRO A 109 1.54 -16.83 2.73
N ASN A 110 1.75 -15.94 3.70
CA ASN A 110 0.71 -15.10 4.29
C ASN A 110 0.73 -13.65 3.78
N VAL A 111 1.38 -13.39 2.65
CA VAL A 111 1.51 -12.04 2.09
C VAL A 111 0.15 -11.52 1.63
N THR A 112 -0.22 -10.35 2.15
CA THR A 112 -1.49 -9.66 1.84
C THR A 112 -1.28 -8.31 1.16
N ASN A 113 -0.10 -7.70 1.33
CA ASN A 113 0.32 -6.48 0.65
C ASN A 113 1.63 -6.74 -0.09
N LEU A 114 1.61 -6.69 -1.41
CA LEU A 114 2.75 -6.99 -2.26
C LEU A 114 3.06 -5.82 -3.19
N ALA A 115 4.32 -5.37 -3.18
CA ALA A 115 4.87 -4.38 -4.08
C ALA A 115 6.07 -4.96 -4.85
N LEU A 116 6.02 -4.93 -6.18
CA LEU A 116 7.06 -5.46 -7.08
C LEU A 116 7.49 -4.38 -8.08
N TRP A 117 8.63 -3.75 -7.83
CA TRP A 117 9.05 -2.53 -8.51
C TRP A 117 10.39 -2.69 -9.24
N ILE A 118 10.49 -2.29 -10.51
CA ILE A 118 11.77 -2.32 -11.26
C ILE A 118 12.40 -3.72 -11.20
N ILE A 119 11.70 -4.75 -11.69
CA ILE A 119 12.14 -6.14 -11.59
C ILE A 119 13.14 -6.48 -12.71
N LYS A 120 14.12 -7.34 -12.41
CA LYS A 120 15.09 -7.85 -13.39
C LYS A 120 14.56 -9.15 -14.00
N GLY A 121 14.24 -9.10 -15.30
CA GLY A 121 13.74 -10.24 -16.08
C GLY A 121 12.22 -10.36 -16.09
N SER A 122 11.72 -11.38 -16.80
CA SER A 122 10.28 -11.70 -16.86
C SER A 122 9.82 -12.36 -15.56
N CYS A 123 8.61 -12.00 -15.14
CA CYS A 123 7.90 -12.45 -13.95
C CYS A 123 6.72 -13.36 -14.27
N ALA A 124 6.57 -13.81 -15.52
CA ALA A 124 5.49 -14.73 -15.90
C ALA A 124 5.49 -16.01 -15.04
N ASN A 125 6.67 -16.49 -14.65
CA ASN A 125 6.84 -17.64 -13.77
C ASN A 125 6.38 -17.42 -12.31
N LEU A 126 6.10 -16.18 -11.91
CA LEU A 126 5.60 -15.85 -10.57
C LEU A 126 4.08 -16.00 -10.48
N ILE A 127 3.36 -15.96 -11.60
CA ILE A 127 1.88 -15.97 -11.63
C ILE A 127 1.30 -17.13 -10.79
N PRO A 128 1.73 -18.40 -10.95
CA PRO A 128 1.17 -19.50 -10.16
C PRO A 128 1.39 -19.35 -8.64
N ILE A 129 2.48 -18.70 -8.23
CA ILE A 129 2.76 -18.44 -6.81
C ILE A 129 1.83 -17.33 -6.32
N LEU A 130 1.68 -16.25 -7.09
CA LEU A 130 0.79 -15.14 -6.74
C LEU A 130 -0.67 -15.59 -6.61
N GLU A 131 -1.13 -16.52 -7.44
CA GLU A 131 -2.47 -17.11 -7.34
C GLU A 131 -2.73 -17.85 -6.01
N SER A 132 -1.67 -18.39 -5.39
CA SER A 132 -1.76 -19.11 -4.12
C SER A 132 -1.75 -18.19 -2.89
N LEU A 133 -1.37 -16.92 -3.05
CA LEU A 133 -1.22 -15.97 -1.96
C LEU A 133 -2.52 -15.20 -1.68
N PRO A 134 -2.81 -14.85 -0.41
CA PRO A 134 -4.01 -14.10 -0.03
C PRO A 134 -3.86 -12.58 -0.28
N ILE A 135 -3.35 -12.19 -1.46
CA ILE A 135 -3.04 -10.78 -1.77
C ILE A 135 -4.32 -9.96 -1.84
N ARG A 136 -4.32 -8.82 -1.13
CA ARG A 136 -5.41 -7.83 -1.11
C ARG A 136 -4.98 -6.46 -1.62
N LYS A 137 -3.69 -6.13 -1.44
CA LYS A 137 -3.06 -4.92 -1.96
C LYS A 137 -1.91 -5.33 -2.89
N LEU A 138 -1.96 -4.90 -4.15
CA LEU A 138 -0.94 -5.21 -5.15
C LEU A 138 -0.45 -3.91 -5.79
N SER A 139 0.87 -3.72 -5.82
CA SER A 139 1.55 -2.65 -6.54
C SER A 139 2.56 -3.25 -7.48
N PHE A 140 2.39 -3.08 -8.79
CA PHE A 140 3.27 -3.71 -9.77
C PHE A 140 3.29 -2.97 -11.11
N ASP A 141 4.33 -3.26 -11.90
CA ASP A 141 4.37 -2.91 -13.31
C ASP A 141 3.99 -4.15 -14.14
N PRO A 142 2.85 -4.14 -14.85
CA PRO A 142 2.40 -5.30 -15.61
C PRO A 142 3.32 -5.68 -16.78
N SER A 143 4.22 -4.79 -17.23
CA SER A 143 5.16 -5.09 -18.31
C SER A 143 6.16 -6.20 -17.98
N TYR A 144 6.40 -6.45 -16.68
CA TYR A 144 7.25 -7.57 -16.25
C TYR A 144 6.53 -8.92 -16.28
N PHE A 145 5.19 -8.95 -16.29
CA PHE A 145 4.41 -10.17 -16.10
C PHE A 145 3.84 -10.74 -17.39
N PHE A 146 3.64 -9.87 -18.39
CA PHE A 146 2.94 -10.22 -19.61
C PHE A 146 3.81 -9.89 -20.82
N ASP A 147 4.30 -10.94 -21.49
CA ASP A 147 5.24 -10.84 -22.62
C ASP A 147 4.73 -9.97 -23.78
N ASN A 148 3.40 -9.79 -23.87
CA ASN A 148 2.74 -8.95 -24.86
C ASN A 148 2.25 -7.62 -24.26
N PHE A 149 3.11 -6.88 -23.54
CA PHE A 149 2.80 -5.53 -23.07
C PHE A 149 2.76 -4.49 -24.21
N ALA A 150 2.19 -4.84 -25.37
CA ALA A 150 1.92 -3.91 -26.44
C ALA A 150 1.00 -2.78 -25.95
N PRO A 151 1.04 -1.59 -26.57
CA PRO A 151 0.23 -0.43 -26.15
C PRO A 151 -1.29 -0.72 -26.09
N ASP A 152 -1.77 -1.62 -26.96
CA ASP A 152 -3.20 -1.88 -27.14
C ASP A 152 -3.65 -3.28 -26.69
N MET A 153 -2.73 -4.09 -26.16
CA MET A 153 -3.12 -5.40 -25.63
C MET A 153 -3.69 -5.25 -24.22
N SER A 154 -4.90 -5.78 -24.04
CA SER A 154 -5.56 -5.85 -22.74
C SER A 154 -4.77 -6.70 -21.76
N ILE A 155 -4.60 -6.20 -20.53
CA ILE A 155 -4.04 -6.99 -19.44
C ILE A 155 -5.10 -8.00 -18.94
N PRO A 156 -4.75 -9.28 -18.72
CA PRO A 156 -5.68 -10.33 -18.30
C PRO A 156 -5.98 -10.25 -16.79
N PHE A 157 -6.76 -9.23 -16.39
CA PHE A 157 -7.18 -9.06 -14.99
C PHE A 157 -8.26 -10.07 -14.54
N ASP A 158 -8.67 -10.98 -15.40
CA ASP A 158 -9.56 -12.11 -15.09
C ASP A 158 -8.84 -13.32 -14.47
N GLN A 159 -7.51 -13.27 -14.34
CA GLN A 159 -6.73 -14.33 -13.71
C GLN A 159 -7.03 -14.48 -12.20
N PRO A 160 -6.94 -15.70 -11.63
CA PRO A 160 -7.21 -15.98 -10.22
C PRO A 160 -6.47 -15.07 -9.23
N LEU A 161 -5.24 -14.66 -9.55
CA LEU A 161 -4.42 -13.82 -8.67
C LEU A 161 -5.05 -12.46 -8.35
N PHE A 162 -6.00 -11.99 -9.17
CA PHE A 162 -6.66 -10.70 -8.95
C PHE A 162 -8.02 -10.77 -8.22
N GLN A 163 -8.53 -11.97 -7.92
CA GLN A 163 -9.88 -12.15 -7.37
C GLN A 163 -10.10 -11.47 -6.02
N ASN A 164 -9.04 -11.37 -5.21
CA ASN A 164 -9.10 -10.80 -3.85
C ASN A 164 -8.54 -9.38 -3.77
N ILE A 165 -8.14 -8.78 -4.90
CA ILE A 165 -7.51 -7.47 -4.93
C ILE A 165 -8.54 -6.38 -4.65
N THR A 166 -8.28 -5.62 -3.59
CA THR A 166 -9.07 -4.47 -3.16
C THR A 166 -8.39 -3.15 -3.46
N HIS A 167 -7.05 -3.14 -3.35
CA HIS A 167 -6.21 -1.99 -3.67
C HIS A 167 -5.21 -2.39 -4.75
N LEU A 168 -5.25 -1.69 -5.87
CA LEU A 168 -4.37 -1.95 -7.01
C LEU A 168 -3.62 -0.67 -7.37
N GLU A 169 -2.30 -0.73 -7.35
CA GLU A 169 -1.42 0.30 -7.91
C GLU A 169 -0.75 -0.25 -9.17
N ILE A 170 -0.93 0.46 -10.28
CA ILE A 170 -0.30 0.13 -11.56
C ILE A 170 0.79 1.16 -11.83
N ILE A 171 2.01 0.66 -11.92
CA ILE A 171 3.19 1.45 -12.28
C ILE A 171 3.32 1.45 -13.80
N ASN A 172 3.78 2.58 -14.35
CA ASN A 172 3.91 2.83 -15.77
C ASN A 172 2.59 2.66 -16.54
N ALA A 173 1.49 3.14 -15.94
CA ALA A 173 0.19 3.16 -16.60
C ALA A 173 0.22 4.01 -17.88
N THR A 174 -0.47 3.56 -18.93
CA THR A 174 -0.63 4.29 -20.20
C THR A 174 -2.04 4.86 -20.29
N SER A 175 -2.29 5.77 -21.21
CA SER A 175 -3.59 6.43 -21.41
C SER A 175 -4.63 5.57 -22.15
N SER A 176 -4.28 4.35 -22.54
CA SER A 176 -5.13 3.50 -23.39
C SER A 176 -6.17 2.72 -22.58
N TRP A 177 -7.46 3.09 -22.67
CA TRP A 177 -8.51 2.32 -21.99
C TRP A 177 -8.63 0.88 -22.49
N SER A 178 -8.37 0.61 -23.77
CA SER A 178 -8.45 -0.75 -24.32
C SER A 178 -7.52 -1.73 -23.59
N LYS A 179 -6.38 -1.23 -23.11
CA LYS A 179 -5.41 -1.95 -22.28
C LYS A 179 -5.93 -2.25 -20.87
N TRP A 180 -6.66 -1.31 -20.27
CA TRP A 180 -7.10 -1.34 -18.88
C TRP A 180 -8.55 -1.76 -18.67
N LYS A 181 -9.34 -1.98 -19.73
CA LYS A 181 -10.78 -2.29 -19.65
C LYS A 181 -11.14 -3.46 -18.74
N GLN A 182 -10.24 -4.43 -18.59
CA GLN A 182 -10.48 -5.58 -17.70
C GLN A 182 -10.43 -5.22 -16.21
N LEU A 183 -9.97 -4.02 -15.82
CA LEU A 183 -10.11 -3.52 -14.45
C LEU A 183 -11.56 -3.52 -13.97
N ALA A 184 -12.51 -3.26 -14.88
CA ALA A 184 -13.94 -3.28 -14.56
C ALA A 184 -14.46 -4.67 -14.15
N ARG A 185 -13.70 -5.75 -14.44
CA ARG A 185 -14.04 -7.13 -14.08
C ARG A 185 -13.55 -7.54 -12.70
N LEU A 186 -12.70 -6.73 -12.06
CA LEU A 186 -12.14 -7.07 -10.75
C LEU A 186 -13.24 -7.00 -9.67
N PRO A 187 -13.61 -8.14 -9.07
CA PRO A 187 -14.84 -8.22 -8.29
C PRO A 187 -14.78 -7.47 -6.97
N GLN A 188 -13.57 -7.22 -6.43
CA GLN A 188 -13.36 -6.59 -5.12
C GLN A 188 -12.61 -5.25 -5.20
N LEU A 189 -12.29 -4.78 -6.41
CA LEU A 189 -11.51 -3.55 -6.57
C LEU A 189 -12.31 -2.34 -6.10
N THR A 190 -11.78 -1.68 -5.07
CA THR A 190 -12.37 -0.47 -4.47
C THR A 190 -11.41 0.71 -4.54
N HIS A 191 -10.10 0.45 -4.59
CA HIS A 191 -9.06 1.45 -4.59
C HIS A 191 -8.11 1.20 -5.78
N LEU A 192 -7.99 2.19 -6.67
CA LEU A 192 -7.11 2.13 -7.83
C LEU A 192 -6.14 3.30 -7.78
N ALA A 193 -4.86 3.04 -8.03
CA ALA A 193 -3.85 4.05 -8.24
C ALA A 193 -3.15 3.80 -9.58
N LEU A 194 -3.03 4.84 -10.40
CA LEU A 194 -2.31 4.77 -11.67
C LEU A 194 -1.13 5.75 -11.61
N ALA A 195 0.09 5.19 -11.66
CA ALA A 195 1.33 5.95 -11.78
C ALA A 195 1.81 5.89 -13.23
N GLY A 196 1.66 6.96 -14.00
CA GLY A 196 2.04 7.00 -15.40
C GLY A 196 1.33 8.09 -16.20
N MET A 197 1.17 7.87 -17.51
CA MET A 197 0.50 8.79 -18.42
C MET A 197 -1.01 8.55 -18.39
N VAL A 198 -1.71 9.21 -17.47
CA VAL A 198 -3.18 9.16 -17.37
C VAL A 198 -3.78 10.44 -17.96
N ASN A 199 -4.84 10.31 -18.76
CA ASN A 199 -5.56 11.42 -19.37
C ASN A 199 -7.05 11.39 -19.03
N GLN A 200 -7.79 12.46 -19.34
CA GLN A 200 -9.21 12.56 -19.02
C GLN A 200 -10.07 11.42 -19.58
N PRO A 201 -9.92 11.01 -20.87
CA PRO A 201 -10.69 9.89 -21.40
C PRO A 201 -10.52 8.58 -20.61
N LEU A 202 -9.30 8.25 -20.18
CA LEU A 202 -9.07 7.07 -19.34
C LEU A 202 -9.78 7.21 -18.00
N ILE A 203 -9.74 8.39 -17.38
CA ILE A 203 -10.41 8.65 -16.11
C ILE A 203 -11.91 8.42 -16.23
N ASP A 204 -12.53 9.01 -17.24
CA ASP A 204 -13.98 8.92 -17.46
C ASP A 204 -14.42 7.45 -17.65
N GLN A 205 -13.65 6.65 -18.41
CA GLN A 205 -13.96 5.24 -18.62
C GLN A 205 -13.78 4.39 -17.35
N VAL A 206 -12.70 4.62 -16.59
CA VAL A 206 -12.49 3.96 -15.29
C VAL A 206 -13.67 4.24 -14.36
N LEU A 207 -14.06 5.50 -14.21
CA LEU A 207 -15.14 5.91 -13.31
C LEU A 207 -16.51 5.36 -13.74
N LYS A 208 -16.71 5.21 -15.05
CA LYS A 208 -17.94 4.67 -15.66
C LYS A 208 -18.05 3.16 -15.52
N GLU A 209 -16.97 2.43 -15.80
CA GLU A 209 -17.00 0.96 -15.88
C GLU A 209 -16.66 0.27 -14.56
N CYS A 210 -15.78 0.85 -13.73
CA CYS A 210 -15.40 0.30 -12.42
C CYS A 210 -16.40 0.72 -11.34
N ARG A 211 -17.60 0.12 -11.34
CA ARG A 211 -18.73 0.53 -10.48
C ARG A 211 -18.49 0.44 -8.97
N LYS A 212 -17.60 -0.45 -8.53
CA LYS A 212 -17.26 -0.61 -7.10
C LYS A 212 -16.14 0.32 -6.64
N LEU A 213 -15.56 1.09 -7.55
CA LEU A 213 -14.45 1.96 -7.26
C LEU A 213 -14.90 3.08 -6.31
N GLN A 214 -14.25 3.15 -5.16
CA GLN A 214 -14.47 4.15 -4.12
C GLN A 214 -13.40 5.24 -4.16
N LEU A 215 -12.18 4.91 -4.57
CA LEU A 215 -11.07 5.84 -4.65
C LEU A 215 -10.24 5.58 -5.91
N PHE A 216 -9.94 6.64 -6.64
CA PHE A 216 -9.08 6.63 -7.80
C PHE A 216 -7.97 7.67 -7.64
N ILE A 217 -6.74 7.19 -7.43
CA ILE A 217 -5.55 8.03 -7.23
C ILE A 217 -4.79 8.15 -8.54
N MET A 218 -4.34 9.36 -8.84
CA MET A 218 -3.38 9.61 -9.90
C MET A 218 -2.21 10.40 -9.35
N PHE A 219 -1.01 9.99 -9.75
CA PHE A 219 0.22 10.67 -9.37
C PHE A 219 0.65 11.65 -10.45
N TYR A 220 1.04 12.86 -10.05
CA TYR A 220 1.68 13.82 -10.96
C TYR A 220 3.11 14.11 -10.51
N MET A 221 4.06 13.98 -11.44
CA MET A 221 5.46 14.39 -11.22
C MET A 221 5.65 15.88 -11.52
N ASN A 222 5.03 16.36 -12.60
CA ASN A 222 5.00 17.76 -12.99
C ASN A 222 3.64 18.03 -13.64
N ILE A 223 2.96 19.12 -13.27
CA ILE A 223 1.63 19.45 -13.79
C ILE A 223 1.67 19.58 -15.32
N GLY A 224 2.81 20.00 -15.88
CA GLY A 224 3.03 20.08 -17.33
C GLY A 224 3.25 18.75 -18.06
N LEU A 225 3.33 17.61 -17.36
CA LEU A 225 3.55 16.27 -17.96
C LEU A 225 2.29 15.39 -17.94
N LEU A 226 1.16 15.89 -17.44
CA LEU A 226 -0.11 15.20 -17.67
C LEU A 226 -0.36 15.17 -19.18
N GLY A 227 -0.72 14.00 -19.73
CA GLY A 227 -0.82 13.74 -21.18
C GLY A 227 -2.01 14.43 -21.86
N GLY A 228 -2.13 15.75 -21.68
CA GLY A 228 -3.26 16.60 -22.06
C GLY A 228 -3.81 17.39 -20.87
N GLU A 229 -4.78 18.28 -21.16
CA GLU A 229 -5.55 18.98 -20.13
C GLU A 229 -6.38 17.98 -19.33
N VAL A 230 -5.88 17.54 -18.18
CA VAL A 230 -6.71 16.88 -17.16
C VAL A 230 -7.55 17.98 -16.54
N ARG A 231 -8.86 17.99 -16.85
CA ARG A 231 -9.79 18.88 -16.15
C ARG A 231 -9.66 18.57 -14.67
N LEU A 232 -9.61 19.61 -13.83
CA LEU A 232 -9.41 19.43 -12.40
C LEU A 232 -10.40 18.37 -11.87
N PRO A 233 -9.98 17.46 -10.97
CA PRO A 233 -10.77 16.34 -10.44
C PRO A 233 -12.13 16.68 -9.81
N GLN A 234 -12.54 17.94 -9.83
CA GLN A 234 -13.69 18.48 -9.11
C GLN A 234 -15.04 17.86 -9.54
N ALA A 235 -15.12 17.17 -10.68
CA ALA A 235 -16.37 16.57 -11.15
C ALA A 235 -16.74 15.27 -10.42
N ASP A 236 -15.78 14.44 -10.01
CA ASP A 236 -16.04 13.17 -9.33
C ASP A 236 -15.19 13.06 -8.07
N LEU A 237 -15.86 13.06 -6.91
CA LEU A 237 -15.24 13.04 -5.58
C LEU A 237 -14.40 11.77 -5.32
N ARG A 238 -14.50 10.74 -6.17
CA ARG A 238 -13.66 9.55 -6.09
C ARG A 238 -12.24 9.80 -6.60
N VAL A 239 -12.01 10.83 -7.40
CA VAL A 239 -10.70 11.10 -8.01
C VAL A 239 -9.86 11.99 -7.10
N VAL A 240 -8.65 11.51 -6.77
CA VAL A 240 -7.69 12.27 -5.97
C VAL A 240 -6.37 12.39 -6.71
N LEU A 241 -5.90 13.63 -6.88
CA LEU A 241 -4.56 13.93 -7.37
C LEU A 241 -3.58 13.99 -6.20
N LEU A 242 -2.53 13.16 -6.26
CA LEU A 242 -1.41 13.22 -5.33
C LEU A 242 -0.13 13.61 -6.06
N LYS A 243 0.67 14.45 -5.41
CA LYS A 243 2.03 14.73 -5.87
C LYS A 243 2.86 13.46 -5.71
N SER A 244 3.68 13.13 -6.71
CA SER A 244 4.64 12.03 -6.57
C SER A 244 5.54 12.27 -5.36
N VAL A 245 5.66 11.27 -4.49
CA VAL A 245 6.53 11.31 -3.31
C VAL A 245 7.95 10.97 -3.76
N SER A 246 8.97 11.71 -3.33
CA SER A 246 10.36 11.42 -3.72
C SER A 246 10.89 10.13 -3.10
N ASP A 247 10.32 9.71 -1.97
CA ASP A 247 10.72 8.52 -1.21
C ASP A 247 9.57 7.50 -1.16
N HIS A 248 9.32 6.85 -2.29
CA HIS A 248 8.25 5.86 -2.40
C HIS A 248 8.48 4.63 -1.49
N LEU A 249 9.74 4.28 -1.21
CA LEU A 249 10.08 3.11 -0.38
C LEU A 249 9.66 3.33 1.07
N ASP A 250 10.10 4.45 1.66
CA ASP A 250 9.76 4.76 3.06
C ASP A 250 8.27 5.02 3.21
N HIS A 251 7.63 5.64 2.20
CA HIS A 251 6.18 5.87 2.22
C HIS A 251 5.38 4.56 2.18
N TRP A 252 5.81 3.59 1.36
CA TRP A 252 5.17 2.27 1.34
C TRP A 252 5.40 1.52 2.66
N GLU A 253 6.61 1.57 3.21
CA GLU A 253 6.93 0.90 4.49
C GLU A 253 6.07 1.45 5.63
N LYS A 254 5.91 2.77 5.72
CA LYS A 254 5.01 3.42 6.68
C LYS A 254 3.60 2.85 6.60
N GLY A 255 3.01 2.78 5.41
CA GLY A 255 1.70 2.15 5.20
C GLY A 255 1.64 0.68 5.62
N ALA A 256 2.67 -0.09 5.29
CA ALA A 256 2.79 -1.48 5.72
C ALA A 256 2.92 -1.64 7.25
N ARG A 257 3.46 -0.63 7.94
CA ARG A 257 3.54 -0.56 9.40
C ARG A 257 2.27 -0.02 10.06
N GLY A 258 1.30 0.48 9.26
CA GLY A 258 0.04 1.04 9.74
C GLY A 258 0.11 2.55 10.03
N GLU A 259 1.20 3.20 9.62
CA GLU A 259 1.30 4.66 9.57
C GLU A 259 0.60 5.22 8.33
N GLU A 260 0.55 6.54 8.21
CA GLU A 260 -0.06 7.22 7.07
C GLU A 260 0.73 6.98 5.77
N ASP A 261 0.08 6.36 4.80
CA ASP A 261 0.55 6.20 3.43
C ASP A 261 -0.28 7.01 2.43
N PHE A 262 -0.09 6.76 1.13
CA PHE A 262 -0.74 7.55 0.09
C PHE A 262 -2.21 7.15 -0.05
N TRP A 263 -2.58 5.92 0.34
CA TRP A 263 -3.98 5.49 0.37
C TRP A 263 -4.72 6.28 1.43
N ILE A 264 -4.19 6.31 2.66
CA ILE A 264 -4.77 7.07 3.78
C ILE A 264 -4.81 8.57 3.46
N THR A 265 -3.73 9.12 2.91
CA THR A 265 -3.69 10.52 2.49
C THR A 265 -4.77 10.85 1.47
N ALA A 266 -4.99 9.97 0.48
CA ALA A 266 -6.00 10.18 -0.54
C ALA A 266 -7.43 10.03 0.01
N GLU A 267 -7.68 9.07 0.91
CA GLU A 267 -8.97 8.95 1.59
C GLU A 267 -9.32 10.20 2.39
N LYS A 268 -8.35 10.77 3.14
CA LYS A 268 -8.55 12.03 3.86
C LYS A 268 -8.91 13.18 2.92
N ARG A 269 -8.17 13.34 1.81
CA ARG A 269 -8.47 14.38 0.81
C ARG A 269 -9.84 14.22 0.17
N LYS A 270 -10.25 12.97 -0.13
CA LYS A 270 -11.59 12.67 -0.61
C LYS A 270 -12.65 13.07 0.43
N GLN A 271 -12.45 12.71 1.69
CA GLN A 271 -13.38 13.03 2.78
C GLN A 271 -13.51 14.56 2.96
N GLU A 272 -12.39 15.29 2.95
CA GLU A 272 -12.38 16.76 2.99
C GLU A 272 -13.15 17.37 1.82
N ALA A 273 -12.96 16.86 0.59
CA ALA A 273 -13.69 17.32 -0.58
C ALA A 273 -15.21 17.06 -0.49
N MET A 274 -15.60 15.90 0.05
CA MET A 274 -17.01 15.57 0.30
C MET A 274 -17.65 16.53 1.31
N GLU A 275 -16.94 16.86 2.39
CA GLU A 275 -17.41 17.80 3.40
C GLU A 275 -17.53 19.23 2.85
N GLN A 276 -16.58 19.66 2.03
CA GLN A 276 -16.64 20.96 1.35
C GLN A 276 -17.82 21.04 0.39
N ALA A 277 -18.04 20.01 -0.44
CA ALA A 277 -19.18 19.95 -1.34
C ALA A 277 -20.52 19.99 -0.59
N ALA A 278 -20.62 19.28 0.54
CA ALA A 278 -21.81 19.29 1.39
C ALA A 278 -22.07 20.67 2.04
N ARG A 279 -21.01 21.41 2.41
CA ARG A 279 -21.13 22.78 2.92
C ARG A 279 -21.58 23.75 1.83
N ALA A 280 -21.02 23.66 0.62
CA ALA A 280 -21.40 24.51 -0.51
C ALA A 280 -22.88 24.34 -0.89
N ALA A 281 -23.36 23.10 -0.99
CA ALA A 281 -24.76 22.81 -1.30
C ALA A 281 -25.75 23.36 -0.26
N LYS A 282 -25.36 23.36 1.03
CA LYS A 282 -26.18 23.96 2.11
C LYS A 282 -26.26 25.49 1.98
N SER A 283 -25.15 26.15 1.67
CA SER A 283 -25.10 27.60 1.49
C SER A 283 -25.95 28.07 0.30
N GLU A 284 -25.94 27.32 -0.82
CA GLU A 284 -26.79 27.61 -1.99
C GLU A 284 -28.29 27.43 -1.68
N GLY A 285 -28.65 26.39 -0.91
CA GLY A 285 -30.03 26.14 -0.50
C GLY A 285 -30.63 27.24 0.39
N MET A 286 -29.83 27.85 1.28
CA MET A 286 -30.31 28.97 2.11
C MET A 286 -30.65 30.21 1.28
N LEU A 287 -29.85 30.52 0.26
CA LEU A 287 -30.08 31.68 -0.61
C LEU A 287 -31.38 31.58 -1.42
N VAL A 288 -31.78 30.37 -1.84
CA VAL A 288 -33.04 30.16 -2.58
C VAL A 288 -34.27 30.34 -1.67
N SER A 289 -34.15 30.02 -0.37
CA SER A 289 -35.27 30.14 0.58
C SER A 289 -35.62 31.57 0.98
N GLU A 290 -34.66 32.51 0.93
CA GLU A 290 -34.90 33.92 1.29
C GLU A 290 -35.57 34.73 0.17
N GLN A 291 -35.42 34.33 -1.10
CA GLN A 291 -36.02 35.06 -2.23
C GLN A 291 -37.49 34.70 -2.51
N GLY A 292 -38.02 33.64 -1.90
CA GLY A 292 -39.41 33.20 -2.09
C GLY A 292 -40.44 33.83 -1.13
N GLY A 293 -40.02 34.69 -0.20
CA GLY A 293 -40.87 35.18 0.90
C GLY A 293 -41.53 36.55 0.73
N SER A 294 -41.32 37.26 -0.39
CA SER A 294 -41.79 38.64 -0.57
C SER A 294 -42.81 38.79 -1.70
N LEU A 295 -43.96 38.12 -1.59
CA LEU A 295 -45.13 38.36 -2.42
C LEU A 295 -46.41 38.18 -1.59
N PHE A 296 -46.64 39.01 -0.58
CA PHE A 296 -47.96 39.31 0.00
C PHE A 296 -47.96 40.71 0.63
#